data_AF-A0A9D1YA19-F1
#
_entry.id   AF-A0A9D1YA19-F1
#
_cell.length_a   1.000
_cell.length_b   1.000
_cell.length_c   1.000
_cell.angle_alpha   90.00
_cell.angle_beta   90.00
_cell.angle_gamma   90.00
#
_symmetry.space_group_name_H-M   'P 1'
#
loop_
_entity.id
_entity.type
_entity.pdbx_description
1 polymer ?
#
loop_
_entity_poly.entity_id
_entity_poly.type
_entity_poly.pdbx_seq_one_letter_code
_entity_poly.pdbx_strand_id
1 'polypeptide(L)'
;MMKHLSGKARTLVIAGGAVVVVLVAVLIGSLVMQVDVAKAREIALAAAGGGEVVGQEFEQEGLWNEYSFDIMNGDTWYEIEVNAFGSVTNLESSRGGYGNYGHWD
;
A
#
# COMPACT_ATOMS: atom_id res chain seq x y z
N MET A 1 25.27 -30.53 -11.50
CA MET A 1 26.16 -30.08 -12.60
C MET A 1 27.42 -29.31 -12.15
N MET A 2 27.81 -29.26 -10.86
CA MET A 2 28.90 -28.36 -10.39
C MET A 2 30.30 -29.01 -10.26
N LYS A 3 30.47 -30.26 -10.73
CA LYS A 3 31.64 -31.10 -10.44
C LYS A 3 32.96 -30.61 -11.07
N HIS A 4 32.92 -29.66 -12.01
CA HIS A 4 34.07 -29.08 -12.70
C HIS A 4 34.46 -27.66 -12.22
N LEU A 5 33.76 -27.08 -11.24
CA LEU A 5 34.06 -25.75 -10.71
C LEU A 5 35.14 -25.80 -9.61
N SER A 6 36.00 -24.78 -9.53
CA SER A 6 36.96 -24.62 -8.43
C SER A 6 36.24 -24.41 -7.09
N GLY A 7 36.86 -24.79 -5.97
CA GLY A 7 36.23 -24.69 -4.64
C GLY A 7 35.68 -23.30 -4.32
N LYS A 8 36.44 -22.24 -4.67
CA LYS A 8 36.01 -20.84 -4.50
C LYS A 8 34.80 -20.48 -5.37
N ALA A 9 34.77 -20.97 -6.61
CA ALA A 9 33.64 -20.75 -7.52
C ALA A 9 32.37 -21.46 -7.03
N ARG A 10 32.47 -22.66 -6.45
CA ARG A 10 31.31 -23.36 -5.86
C ARG A 10 30.74 -22.62 -4.67
N THR A 11 31.60 -22.14 -3.77
CA THR A 11 31.16 -21.36 -2.59
C THR A 11 30.46 -20.07 -3.01
N LEU A 12 30.96 -19.35 -4.03
CA LEU A 12 30.31 -18.15 -4.56
C LEU A 12 28.94 -18.46 -5.19
N VAL A 13 28.81 -19.56 -5.94
CA VAL A 13 27.52 -19.95 -6.54
C VAL A 13 26.52 -20.39 -5.46
N ILE A 14 26.96 -21.10 -4.42
CA ILE A 14 26.10 -21.49 -3.29
C ILE A 14 25.67 -20.25 -2.51
N ALA A 15 26.60 -19.35 -2.18
CA ALA A 15 26.29 -18.11 -1.47
C ALA A 15 25.36 -17.21 -2.29
N GLY A 16 25.63 -17.05 -3.59
CA GLY A 16 24.76 -16.30 -4.50
C GLY A 16 23.38 -16.93 -4.62
N GLY A 17 23.30 -18.26 -4.76
CA GLY A 17 22.04 -19.00 -4.76
C GLY A 17 21.24 -18.82 -3.46
N ALA A 18 21.91 -18.90 -2.31
CA ALA A 18 21.27 -18.67 -1.01
C ALA A 18 20.69 -17.25 -0.89
N VAL A 19 21.43 -16.23 -1.33
CA VAL A 19 20.93 -14.84 -1.33
C VAL A 19 19.69 -14.70 -2.21
N VAL A 20 19.70 -15.28 -3.42
CA VAL A 20 18.53 -15.23 -4.31
C VAL A 20 17.32 -15.95 -3.69
N VAL A 21 17.51 -17.11 -3.06
CA VAL A 21 16.43 -17.83 -2.38
C VAL A 21 15.82 -16.99 -1.26
N VAL A 22 16.64 -16.29 -0.47
CA VAL A 22 16.16 -15.40 0.59
C VAL A 22 15.35 -14.23 0.02
N LEU A 23 15.84 -13.58 -1.04
CA LEU A 23 15.12 -12.47 -1.67
C LEU A 23 13.76 -12.91 -2.24
N VAL A 24 13.71 -14.09 -2.87
CA VAL A 24 12.46 -14.67 -3.38
C VAL A 24 11.49 -14.99 -2.24
N ALA A 25 11.99 -15.55 -1.12
CA ALA A 25 11.16 -15.83 0.05
C ALA A 25 10.58 -14.55 0.67
N VAL A 26 11.36 -13.46 0.73
CA VAL A 26 10.88 -12.15 1.20
C VAL A 26 9.77 -11.61 0.30
N LEU A 27 9.96 -11.65 -1.03
CA LEU A 27 8.96 -11.17 -1.99
C LEU A 27 7.66 -11.98 -1.93
N ILE A 28 7.75 -13.32 -1.82
CA ILE A 28 6.58 -14.17 -1.64
C ILE A 28 5.90 -13.86 -0.30
N GLY A 29 6.69 -13.68 0.76
CA GLY A 29 6.18 -13.29 2.07
C GLY A 29 5.38 -11.99 2.04
N SER A 30 5.89 -10.95 1.37
CA SER A 30 5.19 -9.68 1.24
C SER A 30 3.92 -9.77 0.39
N LEU A 31 3.87 -10.64 -0.63
CA LEU A 31 2.64 -10.88 -1.40
C LEU A 31 1.51 -11.48 -0.52
N VAL A 32 1.85 -12.34 0.44
CA VAL A 32 0.87 -12.99 1.33
C VAL A 32 0.38 -12.06 2.44
N MET A 33 1.17 -11.06 2.83
CA MET A 33 0.81 -10.09 3.87
C MET A 33 -0.04 -8.92 3.36
N GLN A 34 -0.37 -8.89 2.07
CA GLN A 34 -1.20 -7.82 1.54
C GLN A 34 -2.61 -7.86 2.12
N VAL A 35 -3.12 -6.69 2.49
CA VAL A 35 -4.51 -6.52 2.88
C VAL A 35 -5.38 -6.47 1.62
N ASP A 36 -6.55 -7.08 1.72
CA ASP A 36 -7.59 -6.90 0.71
C ASP A 36 -8.22 -5.51 0.83
N VAL A 37 -8.95 -5.13 -0.22
CA VAL A 37 -9.65 -3.84 -0.32
C VAL A 37 -10.65 -3.64 0.82
N ALA A 38 -11.32 -4.71 1.28
CA ALA A 38 -12.31 -4.59 2.34
C ALA A 38 -11.63 -4.24 3.67
N LYS A 39 -10.48 -4.85 3.95
CA LYS A 39 -9.65 -4.54 5.13
C LYS A 39 -9.06 -3.14 5.04
N ALA A 40 -8.56 -2.73 3.88
CA ALA A 40 -8.08 -1.36 3.67
C ALA A 40 -9.20 -0.33 3.88
N ARG A 41 -10.40 -0.61 3.38
CA ARG A 41 -11.60 0.21 3.60
C ARG A 41 -11.98 0.31 5.08
N GLU A 42 -11.94 -0.79 5.82
CA GLU A 42 -12.19 -0.78 7.27
C GLU A 42 -11.18 0.11 8.01
N ILE A 43 -9.90 0.05 7.62
CA ILE A 43 -8.84 0.88 8.19
C ILE A 43 -9.09 2.36 7.88
N ALA A 44 -9.44 2.68 6.63
CA ALA A 44 -9.77 4.04 6.22
C ALA A 44 -10.99 4.59 6.97
N LEU A 45 -12.08 3.80 7.07
CA LEU A 45 -13.26 4.17 7.86
C LEU A 45 -12.92 4.39 9.34
N ALA A 46 -12.09 3.53 9.92
CA ALA A 46 -11.63 3.71 11.30
C ALA A 46 -10.81 5.00 11.45
N ALA A 47 -9.95 5.32 10.48
CA ALA A 47 -9.13 6.54 10.48
C ALA A 47 -9.96 7.81 10.31
N ALA A 48 -11.04 7.78 9.51
CA ALA A 48 -12.02 8.88 9.39
C ALA A 48 -12.97 9.00 10.61
N GLY A 49 -12.91 8.07 11.57
CA GLY A 49 -13.84 8.02 12.70
C GLY A 49 -15.25 7.53 12.34
N GLY A 50 -15.39 6.79 11.24
CA GLY A 50 -16.65 6.31 10.65
C GLY A 50 -17.02 7.06 9.37
N GLY A 51 -18.30 7.03 9.01
CA GLY A 51 -18.83 7.73 7.83
C GLY A 51 -19.19 6.80 6.67
N GLU A 52 -19.35 7.40 5.49
CA GLU A 52 -19.69 6.73 4.25
C GLU A 52 -18.57 6.88 3.23
N VAL A 53 -18.17 5.78 2.59
CA VAL A 53 -17.23 5.82 1.46
C VAL A 53 -17.98 6.34 0.24
N VAL A 54 -17.52 7.46 -0.29
CA VAL A 54 -18.14 8.20 -1.41
C VAL A 54 -17.29 8.14 -2.68
N GLY A 55 -16.03 7.75 -2.56
CA GLY A 55 -15.10 7.51 -3.67
C GLY A 55 -14.07 6.43 -3.29
N GLN A 56 -13.58 5.70 -4.29
CA GLN A 56 -12.50 4.73 -4.12
C GLN A 56 -11.66 4.70 -5.40
N GLU A 57 -10.34 4.79 -5.24
CA GLU A 57 -9.38 4.69 -6.34
C GLU A 57 -8.31 3.67 -5.99
N PHE A 58 -7.92 2.89 -7.02
CA PHE A 58 -6.97 1.80 -6.90
C PHE A 58 -5.80 2.07 -7.81
N GLU A 59 -4.73 2.61 -7.23
CA GLU A 59 -3.49 2.85 -7.97
C GLU A 59 -2.49 1.72 -7.70
N GLN A 60 -1.91 1.20 -8.79
CA GLN A 60 -0.84 0.22 -8.69
C GLN A 60 0.50 0.95 -8.59
N GLU A 61 0.90 1.30 -7.36
CA GLU A 61 2.18 1.92 -7.05
C GLU A 61 3.32 0.89 -7.01
N GLY A 62 3.90 0.57 -8.18
CA GLY A 62 5.06 -0.32 -8.26
C GLY A 62 4.71 -1.79 -8.00
N LEU A 63 5.29 -2.41 -6.97
CA LEU A 63 5.07 -3.84 -6.66
C LEU A 63 3.84 -4.09 -5.77
N TRP A 64 3.32 -3.04 -5.13
CA TRP A 64 2.27 -3.13 -4.11
C TRP A 64 1.17 -2.14 -4.45
N ASN A 65 -0.08 -2.51 -4.21
CA ASN A 65 -1.18 -1.60 -4.49
C ASN A 65 -1.29 -0.54 -3.39
N GLU A 66 -1.75 0.65 -3.75
CA GLU A 66 -2.23 1.65 -2.80
C GLU A 66 -3.73 1.84 -2.98
N TYR A 67 -4.41 2.03 -1.87
CA TYR A 67 -5.86 2.16 -1.80
C TYR A 67 -6.20 3.58 -1.37
N SER A 68 -6.81 4.37 -2.24
CA SER A 68 -7.34 5.69 -1.87
C SER A 68 -8.84 5.60 -1.63
N PHE A 69 -9.29 6.17 -0.52
CA PHE A 69 -10.70 6.22 -0.14
C PHE A 69 -11.11 7.64 0.20
N ASP A 70 -12.16 8.09 -0.46
CA ASP A 70 -12.87 9.29 -0.07
C ASP A 70 -14.00 8.93 0.88
N ILE A 71 -13.99 9.52 2.07
CA ILE A 71 -14.96 9.25 3.14
C ILE A 71 -15.63 10.55 3.57
N MET A 72 -16.95 10.55 3.56
CA MET A 72 -17.75 11.61 4.18
C MET A 72 -18.13 11.21 5.60
N ASN A 73 -17.69 11.99 6.59
CA ASN A 73 -18.14 11.85 7.98
C ASN A 73 -18.72 13.19 8.46
N GLY A 74 -20.06 13.26 8.51
CA GLY A 74 -20.78 14.49 8.79
C GLY A 74 -20.64 15.52 7.66
N ASP A 75 -20.02 16.66 7.96
CA ASP A 75 -19.73 17.77 7.03
C ASP A 75 -18.26 17.82 6.60
N THR A 76 -17.50 16.77 6.90
CA THR A 76 -16.07 16.67 6.63
C THR A 76 -15.81 15.57 5.60
N TRP A 77 -15.15 15.96 4.51
CA TRP A 77 -14.56 15.05 3.53
C TRP A 77 -13.19 14.63 4.02
N TYR A 78 -12.89 13.34 3.91
CA TYR A 78 -11.58 12.77 4.18
C TYR A 78 -11.09 12.06 2.93
N GLU A 79 -9.84 12.32 2.55
CA GLU A 79 -9.12 11.53 1.56
C GLU A 79 -8.06 10.74 2.31
N ILE A 80 -8.15 9.41 2.23
CA ILE A 80 -7.32 8.50 3.02
C ILE A 80 -6.66 7.49 2.10
N GLU A 81 -5.33 7.49 2.10
CA GLU A 81 -4.52 6.50 1.41
C GLU A 81 -4.08 5.41 2.40
N VAL A 82 -4.24 4.16 1.99
CA VAL A 82 -3.85 2.96 2.73
C VAL A 82 -2.98 2.11 1.84
N ASN A 83 -1.77 1.81 2.28
CA ASN A 83 -0.87 0.96 1.51
C ASN A 83 -1.32 -0.51 1.51
N ALA A 84 -0.70 -1.33 0.64
CA ALA A 84 -0.98 -2.76 0.53
C ALA A 84 -0.85 -3.56 1.83
N PHE A 85 -0.22 -3.03 2.88
CA PHE A 85 -0.01 -3.72 4.16
C PHE A 85 -0.96 -3.22 5.27
N GLY A 86 -1.88 -2.31 4.96
CA GLY A 86 -2.87 -1.79 5.89
C GLY A 86 -2.39 -0.64 6.77
N SER A 87 -1.32 0.04 6.39
CA SER A 87 -0.93 1.29 7.05
C SER A 87 -1.51 2.49 6.31
N VAL A 88 -2.08 3.43 7.06
CA VAL A 88 -2.48 4.75 6.52
C VAL A 88 -1.22 5.52 6.16
N THR A 89 -1.09 5.89 4.88
CA THR A 89 0.05 6.64 4.32
C THR A 89 -0.26 8.11 4.20
N ASN A 90 -1.51 8.46 3.91
CA ASN A 90 -2.00 9.83 3.85
C ASN A 90 -3.38 9.96 4.50
N LEU A 91 -3.64 11.12 5.11
CA LEU A 91 -4.94 11.48 5.67
C LEU A 91 -5.11 12.99 5.53
N GLU A 92 -5.89 13.38 4.52
CA GLU A 92 -6.29 14.75 4.31
C GLU A 92 -7.76 14.92 4.70
N SER A 93 -8.12 16.13 5.17
CA SER A 93 -9.51 16.43 5.52
C SER A 93 -9.89 17.83 5.10
N SER A 94 -11.07 17.95 4.51
CA SER A 94 -11.65 19.22 4.09
C SER A 94 -13.08 19.31 4.64
N ARG A 95 -13.31 20.27 5.52
CA ARG A 95 -14.66 20.55 6.04
C ARG A 95 -15.35 21.50 5.07
N GLY A 96 -16.57 21.14 4.64
CA GLY A 96 -17.40 21.97 3.77
C GLY A 96 -17.82 23.27 4.45
N GLY A 97 -16.92 24.25 4.49
CA GLY A 97 -17.25 25.61 4.87
C GLY A 97 -17.99 26.28 3.72
N TYR A 98 -19.28 26.53 3.91
CA TYR A 98 -20.02 27.49 3.10
C TYR A 98 -19.28 28.83 3.07
N GLY A 99 -18.56 29.13 2.00
CA GLY A 99 -17.98 30.45 1.76
C GLY A 99 -16.63 30.42 1.06
N ASN A 100 -16.64 30.29 -0.26
CA ASN A 100 -15.92 31.14 -1.23
C ASN A 100 -15.57 30.36 -2.52
N TYR A 101 -16.59 29.88 -3.24
CA TYR A 101 -16.45 29.49 -4.65
C TYR A 101 -16.58 30.72 -5.55
N GLY A 102 -15.79 31.75 -5.26
CA GLY A 102 -15.98 33.08 -5.83
C GLY A 102 -14.68 33.78 -6.19
N HIS A 103 -13.73 33.12 -6.85
CA HIS A 103 -12.76 33.83 -7.69
C HIS A 103 -11.98 32.88 -8.61
N TRP A 104 -12.38 32.80 -9.88
CA TRP A 104 -11.48 32.51 -10.99
C TRP A 104 -11.82 33.54 -12.08
N ASP A 105 -11.08 34.65 -12.09
CA ASP A 105 -10.89 35.48 -13.29
C ASP A 105 -9.85 34.79 -14.20
#